data_AF-A0A958H477-F1
#
_entry.id   AF-A0A958H477-F1
#
_cell.length_a   1.000
_cell.length_b   1.000
_cell.length_c   1.000
_cell.angle_alpha   90.00
_cell.angle_beta   90.00
_cell.angle_gamma   90.00
#
_symmetry.space_group_name_H-M   'P 1'
#
loop_
_entity.id
_entity.type
_entity.pdbx_description
1 polymer ?
#
loop_
_entity_poly.entity_id
_entity_poly.type
_entity_poly.pdbx_seq_one_letter_code
_entity_poly.pdbx_strand_id
1 'polypeptide(L)'
;FGREPEATSVETDLVFERVTAGPETLDRLAAIDRAVIEHRRDEDHTWLLDQREGYLYYRAGRPVGYGYLGANNGPFALLNPADFPAVLAHAESEAARRGREFGLEVPMINLAAVEYLLARGFRLDAFAAVFMSDKPFGQFENYIITSPPFFF
;
A
#
# COMPACT_ATOMS: atom_id res chain seq x y z
N PHE A 1 -11.80 -0.18 4.48
CA PHE A 1 -12.51 -0.28 3.19
C PHE A 1 -12.52 -1.73 2.74
N GLY A 2 -13.64 -2.26 2.25
CA GLY A 2 -13.71 -3.61 1.69
C GLY A 2 -14.84 -3.80 0.67
N ARG A 3 -14.65 -4.75 -0.26
CA ARG A 3 -15.66 -5.35 -1.15
C ARG A 3 -15.11 -6.64 -1.77
N GLU A 4 -15.97 -7.39 -2.44
CA GLU A 4 -15.54 -8.47 -3.33
C GLU A 4 -14.69 -7.87 -4.47
N PRO A 5 -13.47 -8.38 -4.71
CA PRO A 5 -12.58 -7.79 -5.70
C PRO A 5 -13.00 -8.15 -7.11
N GLU A 6 -12.72 -7.23 -8.02
CA GLU A 6 -12.99 -7.35 -9.44
C GLU A 6 -11.73 -6.98 -10.22
N ALA A 7 -11.49 -7.67 -11.34
CA ALA A 7 -10.41 -7.29 -12.25
C ALA A 7 -10.68 -5.89 -12.81
N THR A 8 -9.72 -4.99 -12.64
CA THR A 8 -9.84 -3.59 -13.03
C THR A 8 -8.46 -3.03 -13.39
N SER A 9 -8.44 -1.96 -14.19
CA SER A 9 -7.20 -1.31 -14.58
C SER A 9 -7.39 0.20 -14.60
N VAL A 10 -6.37 0.91 -14.15
CA VAL A 10 -6.25 2.36 -14.31
C VAL A 10 -5.04 2.61 -15.20
N GLU A 11 -5.19 3.50 -16.19
CA GLU A 11 -4.10 3.89 -17.07
C GLU A 11 -2.97 4.50 -16.26
N THR A 12 -1.75 4.01 -16.47
CA THR A 12 -0.58 4.43 -15.69
C THR A 12 0.71 4.16 -16.46
N ASP A 13 1.74 4.94 -16.16
CA ASP A 13 3.12 4.73 -16.59
C ASP A 13 3.93 3.90 -15.57
N LEU A 14 3.30 3.44 -14.50
CA LEU A 14 3.94 2.60 -13.48
C LEU A 14 4.22 1.20 -14.02
N VAL A 15 5.40 0.68 -13.66
CA VAL A 15 5.77 -0.72 -13.82
C VAL A 15 5.69 -1.39 -12.46
N PHE A 16 4.93 -2.48 -12.37
CA PHE A 16 4.77 -3.26 -11.15
C PHE A 16 5.72 -4.46 -11.19
N GLU A 17 6.67 -4.53 -10.24
CA GLU A 17 7.65 -5.61 -10.17
C GLU A 17 7.50 -6.36 -8.85
N ARG A 18 7.34 -7.69 -8.93
CA ARG A 18 7.32 -8.56 -7.75
C ARG A 18 8.72 -8.71 -7.19
N VAL A 19 8.85 -8.61 -5.87
CA VAL A 19 10.15 -8.65 -5.19
C VAL A 19 10.20 -9.70 -4.08
N THR A 20 11.43 -10.10 -3.75
CA THR A 20 11.74 -10.95 -2.59
C THR A 20 12.71 -10.22 -1.67
N ALA A 21 12.86 -10.71 -0.44
CA ALA A 21 13.81 -10.16 0.51
C ALA A 21 15.24 -10.32 -0.02
N GLY A 22 15.98 -9.21 -0.02
CA GLY A 22 17.37 -9.12 -0.46
C GLY A 22 17.92 -7.73 -0.16
N PRO A 23 19.23 -7.56 0.00
CA PRO A 23 19.82 -6.28 0.45
C PRO A 23 19.39 -5.08 -0.42
N GLU A 24 19.43 -5.23 -1.74
CA GLU A 24 19.05 -4.16 -2.67
C GLU A 24 17.55 -3.82 -2.59
N THR A 25 16.69 -4.83 -2.46
CA THR A 25 15.25 -4.62 -2.27
C THR A 25 14.99 -3.86 -0.99
N LEU A 26 15.61 -4.28 0.13
CA LEU A 26 15.44 -3.62 1.43
C LEU A 26 15.94 -2.17 1.39
N ASP A 27 17.02 -1.88 0.68
CA ASP A 27 17.51 -0.50 0.51
C ASP A 27 16.53 0.38 -0.26
N ARG A 28 15.88 -0.15 -1.30
CA ARG A 28 14.84 0.58 -2.05
C ARG A 28 13.59 0.83 -1.20
N LEU A 29 13.13 -0.19 -0.47
CA LEU A 29 11.99 -0.08 0.44
C LEU A 29 12.27 0.95 1.53
N ALA A 30 13.45 0.88 2.14
CA ALA A 30 13.90 1.82 3.16
C ALA A 30 14.00 3.27 2.66
N ALA A 31 14.41 3.49 1.41
CA ALA A 31 14.44 4.82 0.83
C ALA A 31 13.03 5.44 0.73
N ILE A 32 12.03 4.63 0.38
CA ILE A 32 10.62 5.04 0.37
C ILE A 32 10.13 5.28 1.79
N ASP A 33 10.40 4.37 2.73
CA ASP A 33 10.00 4.53 4.13
C ASP A 33 10.58 5.80 4.76
N ARG A 34 11.84 6.13 4.51
CA ARG A 34 12.44 7.38 5.01
C ARG A 34 11.75 8.62 4.45
N ALA A 35 11.24 8.56 3.23
CA ALA A 35 10.54 9.68 2.61
C ALA A 35 9.09 9.80 3.10
N VAL A 36 8.42 8.69 3.38
CA VAL A 36 6.98 8.65 3.70
C VAL A 36 6.72 8.62 5.20
N ILE A 37 7.47 7.85 5.97
CA ILE A 37 7.26 7.64 7.42
C ILE A 37 8.50 7.98 8.27
N GLU A 38 9.51 8.62 7.65
CA GLU A 38 10.72 9.18 8.29
C GLU A 38 11.67 8.17 8.94
N HIS A 39 11.40 6.87 8.80
CA HIS A 39 12.18 5.79 9.43
C HIS A 39 12.48 4.67 8.42
N ARG A 40 13.26 3.66 8.82
CA ARG A 40 13.54 2.44 8.02
C ARG A 40 13.10 1.24 8.86
N ARG A 41 12.54 0.21 8.23
CA ARG A 41 11.92 -0.94 8.92
C ARG A 41 12.28 -2.27 8.27
N ASP A 42 13.57 -2.62 8.25
CA ASP A 42 14.06 -3.80 7.53
C ASP A 42 13.51 -5.12 8.04
N GLU A 43 13.37 -5.23 9.36
CA GLU A 43 12.81 -6.42 10.01
C GLU A 43 11.36 -6.61 9.58
N ASP A 44 10.55 -5.54 9.60
CA ASP A 44 9.17 -5.54 9.11
C ASP A 44 9.10 -5.93 7.64
N HIS A 45 9.92 -5.32 6.78
CA HIS A 45 9.92 -5.62 5.35
C HIS A 45 10.30 -7.07 5.08
N THR A 46 11.28 -7.60 5.81
CA THR A 46 11.69 -9.01 5.70
C THR A 46 10.55 -9.94 6.09
N TRP A 47 9.89 -9.66 7.22
CA TRP A 47 8.73 -10.43 7.66
C TRP A 47 7.54 -10.31 6.69
N LEU A 48 7.24 -9.11 6.20
CA LEU A 48 6.16 -8.87 5.24
C LEU A 48 6.42 -9.59 3.91
N LEU A 49 7.66 -9.63 3.42
CA LEU A 49 8.03 -10.33 2.18
C LEU A 49 7.99 -11.86 2.31
N ASP A 50 8.09 -12.38 3.53
CA ASP A 50 7.92 -13.81 3.81
C ASP A 50 6.42 -14.19 3.90
N GLN A 51 5.59 -13.29 4.42
CA GLN A 51 4.17 -13.56 4.67
C GLN A 51 3.22 -13.09 3.54
N ARG A 52 3.67 -12.15 2.71
CA ARG A 52 2.86 -11.46 1.69
C ARG A 52 3.66 -11.32 0.41
N GLU A 53 2.96 -11.06 -0.68
CA GLU A 53 3.60 -10.73 -1.93
C GLU A 53 3.94 -9.26 -1.98
N GLY A 54 5.24 -8.95 -1.95
CA GLY A 54 5.73 -7.59 -2.12
C GLY A 54 5.87 -7.21 -3.58
N TYR A 55 5.52 -5.95 -3.87
CA TYR A 55 5.75 -5.31 -5.15
C TYR A 55 6.50 -4.00 -4.93
N LEU A 56 7.49 -3.73 -5.78
CA LEU A 56 8.02 -2.39 -6.00
C LEU A 56 7.36 -1.79 -7.24
N TYR A 57 7.07 -0.50 -7.17
CA TYR A 57 6.46 0.28 -8.24
C TYR A 57 7.49 1.23 -8.81
N TYR A 58 7.63 1.23 -10.12
CA TYR A 58 8.66 2.00 -10.82
C TYR A 58 8.04 2.99 -11.80
N ARG A 59 8.63 4.17 -11.87
CA ARG A 59 8.37 5.16 -12.92
C ARG A 59 9.70 5.55 -13.55
N ALA A 60 9.80 5.42 -14.87
CA ALA A 60 11.04 5.70 -15.61
C ALA A 60 12.29 5.05 -14.98
N GLY A 61 12.16 3.79 -14.54
CA GLY A 61 13.24 3.00 -13.92
C GLY A 61 13.58 3.37 -12.48
N ARG A 62 12.87 4.30 -11.84
CA ARG A 62 13.09 4.69 -10.43
C ARG A 62 12.00 4.11 -9.53
N PRO A 63 12.33 3.57 -8.35
CA PRO A 63 11.32 3.13 -7.39
C PRO A 63 10.55 4.35 -6.87
N VAL A 64 9.22 4.30 -6.96
CA VAL A 64 8.30 5.36 -6.52
C VAL A 64 7.29 4.88 -5.49
N GLY A 65 7.32 3.59 -5.13
CA GLY A 65 6.47 3.06 -4.09
C GLY A 65 6.61 1.56 -3.94
N TYR A 66 5.91 1.03 -2.94
CA TYR A 66 5.77 -0.40 -2.73
C TYR A 66 4.38 -0.75 -2.21
N GLY A 67 4.02 -2.02 -2.30
CA GLY A 67 2.79 -2.56 -1.73
C GLY A 67 2.89 -4.04 -1.44
N TYR A 68 2.12 -4.51 -0.46
CA TYR A 68 2.07 -5.90 -0.05
C TYR A 68 0.66 -6.47 -0.17
N LEU A 69 0.54 -7.63 -0.81
CA LEU A 69 -0.72 -8.29 -1.09
C LEU A 69 -0.74 -9.66 -0.40
N GLY A 70 -1.80 -9.96 0.35
CA GLY A 70 -1.87 -11.16 1.19
C GLY A 70 -3.29 -11.49 1.62
N ALA A 71 -3.43 -12.33 2.65
CA ALA A 71 -4.71 -12.49 3.34
C ALA A 71 -5.15 -11.17 3.99
N ASN A 72 -4.17 -10.40 4.46
CA ASN A 72 -4.31 -9.00 4.79
C ASN A 72 -3.46 -8.17 3.82
N ASN A 73 -4.02 -7.09 3.29
CA ASN A 73 -3.29 -6.21 2.38
C ASN A 73 -2.55 -5.12 3.15
N GLY A 74 -1.60 -4.50 2.46
CA GLY A 74 -0.77 -3.44 2.97
C GLY A 74 0.47 -3.95 3.71
N PRO A 75 1.38 -3.05 4.11
CA PRO A 75 1.27 -1.61 3.87
C PRO A 75 1.45 -1.25 2.39
N PHE A 76 1.01 -0.05 2.01
CA PHE A 76 1.38 0.58 0.74
C PHE A 76 2.02 1.92 1.07
N ALA A 77 3.15 2.22 0.44
CA ALA A 77 3.79 3.53 0.56
C ALA A 77 4.19 4.02 -0.82
N LEU A 78 3.74 5.21 -1.19
CA LEU A 78 3.99 5.82 -2.51
C LEU A 78 4.64 7.19 -2.31
N LEU A 79 5.53 7.59 -3.21
CA LEU A 79 6.13 8.93 -3.19
C LEU A 79 5.18 10.01 -3.72
N ASN A 80 4.16 9.61 -4.49
CA ASN A 80 3.10 10.48 -4.99
C ASN A 80 1.73 9.83 -4.72
N PRO A 81 0.82 10.48 -3.98
CA PRO A 81 -0.47 9.89 -3.66
C PRO A 81 -1.38 9.73 -4.89
N ALA A 82 -1.15 10.47 -5.98
CA ALA A 82 -1.90 10.31 -7.22
C ALA A 82 -1.70 8.93 -7.88
N ASP A 83 -0.73 8.15 -7.42
CA ASP A 83 -0.45 6.80 -7.91
C ASP A 83 -1.32 5.71 -7.24
N PHE A 84 -2.04 6.04 -6.15
CA PHE A 84 -2.90 5.09 -5.44
C PHE A 84 -3.95 4.42 -6.34
N PRO A 85 -4.70 5.13 -7.21
CA PRO A 85 -5.67 4.47 -8.10
C PRO A 85 -5.09 3.31 -8.89
N ALA A 86 -3.90 3.48 -9.49
CA ALA A 86 -3.23 2.45 -10.28
C ALA A 86 -2.74 1.28 -9.44
N VAL A 87 -2.11 1.57 -8.30
CA VAL A 87 -1.59 0.56 -7.37
C VAL A 87 -2.73 -0.26 -6.74
N LEU A 88 -3.82 0.40 -6.37
CA LEU A 88 -5.00 -0.25 -5.78
C LEU A 88 -5.79 -1.05 -6.82
N ALA A 89 -5.88 -0.59 -8.08
CA ALA A 89 -6.43 -1.37 -9.18
C ALA A 89 -5.64 -2.66 -9.44
N HIS A 90 -4.31 -2.57 -9.43
CA HIS A 90 -3.42 -3.72 -9.52
C HIS A 90 -3.65 -4.69 -8.35
N ALA A 91 -3.72 -4.18 -7.12
CA ALA A 91 -3.92 -5.00 -5.93
C ALA A 91 -5.29 -5.71 -5.90
N GLU A 92 -6.38 -5.01 -6.24
CA GLU A 92 -7.73 -5.58 -6.37
C GLU A 92 -7.75 -6.68 -7.43
N SER A 93 -7.15 -6.44 -8.59
CA SER A 93 -7.09 -7.42 -9.69
C SER A 93 -6.32 -8.68 -9.31
N GLU A 94 -5.21 -8.52 -8.59
CA GLU A 94 -4.45 -9.66 -8.08
C GLU A 94 -5.23 -10.47 -7.04
N ALA A 95 -6.02 -9.81 -6.18
CA ALA A 95 -6.93 -10.50 -5.26
C ALA A 95 -8.03 -11.25 -6.02
N ALA A 96 -8.67 -10.61 -7.01
CA ALA A 96 -9.70 -11.21 -7.86
C ALA A 96 -9.19 -12.46 -8.60
N ARG A 97 -8.00 -12.38 -9.21
CA ARG A 97 -7.36 -13.50 -9.92
C ARG A 97 -7.16 -14.74 -9.04
N ARG A 98 -7.10 -14.56 -7.73
CA ARG A 98 -6.83 -15.61 -6.74
C ARG A 98 -8.07 -16.02 -5.96
N GLY A 99 -9.22 -15.41 -6.22
CA GLY A 99 -10.44 -15.61 -5.43
C GLY A 99 -10.26 -15.27 -3.96
N ARG A 100 -9.46 -14.23 -3.65
CA ARG A 100 -9.24 -13.74 -2.28
C ARG A 100 -10.11 -12.53 -2.01
N GLU A 101 -10.41 -12.25 -0.75
CA GLU A 101 -11.04 -10.99 -0.35
C GLU A 101 -10.07 -9.81 -0.50
N PHE A 102 -10.61 -8.60 -0.67
CA PHE A 102 -9.81 -7.39 -0.76
C PHE A 102 -10.35 -6.31 0.18
N GLY A 103 -9.52 -5.98 1.17
CA GLY A 103 -9.77 -4.94 2.16
C GLY A 103 -8.49 -4.21 2.53
N LEU A 104 -8.66 -2.97 2.99
CA LEU A 104 -7.58 -2.01 3.28
C LEU A 104 -7.93 -1.14 4.49
N GLU A 105 -6.91 -0.82 5.29
CA GLU A 105 -6.96 0.17 6.36
C GLU A 105 -6.31 1.48 5.90
N VAL A 106 -7.17 2.42 5.48
CA VAL A 106 -6.75 3.64 4.78
C VAL A 106 -6.83 4.83 5.74
N PRO A 107 -5.72 5.55 5.98
CA PRO A 107 -5.79 6.84 6.67
C PRO A 107 -6.74 7.78 5.93
N MET A 108 -7.71 8.37 6.64
CA MET A 108 -8.75 9.21 6.01
C MET A 108 -8.19 10.48 5.34
N ILE A 109 -6.94 10.85 5.63
CA ILE A 109 -6.23 11.95 4.97
C ILE A 109 -5.65 11.56 3.60
N ASN A 110 -5.57 10.26 3.28
CA ASN A 110 -5.18 9.76 1.96
C ASN A 110 -6.37 9.85 1.00
N LEU A 111 -6.68 11.09 0.59
CA LEU A 111 -7.86 11.40 -0.22
C LEU A 111 -7.82 10.67 -1.57
N ALA A 112 -6.65 10.53 -2.20
CA ALA A 112 -6.52 9.82 -3.47
C ALA A 112 -6.98 8.35 -3.37
N ALA A 113 -6.58 7.65 -2.31
CA ALA A 113 -7.06 6.28 -2.06
C ALA A 113 -8.54 6.26 -1.68
N VAL A 114 -8.98 7.15 -0.78
CA VAL A 114 -10.37 7.22 -0.32
C VAL A 114 -11.34 7.48 -1.48
N GLU A 115 -11.06 8.48 -2.31
CA GLU A 115 -11.89 8.85 -3.45
C GLU A 115 -11.97 7.72 -4.49
N TYR A 116 -10.81 7.11 -4.81
CA TYR A 116 -10.77 5.96 -5.71
C TYR A 116 -11.60 4.79 -5.19
N LEU A 117 -11.44 4.40 -3.93
CA LEU A 117 -12.14 3.28 -3.33
C LEU A 117 -13.66 3.55 -3.25
N LEU A 118 -14.07 4.75 -2.87
CA LEU A 118 -15.49 5.13 -2.85
C LEU A 118 -16.10 5.13 -4.26
N ALA A 119 -15.39 5.66 -5.26
CA ALA A 119 -15.84 5.64 -6.66
C ALA A 119 -15.97 4.20 -7.20
N ARG A 120 -15.13 3.28 -6.70
CA ARG A 120 -15.22 1.83 -6.95
C ARG A 120 -16.27 1.14 -6.06
N GLY A 121 -17.04 1.85 -5.25
CA GLY A 121 -18.11 1.26 -4.43
C GLY A 121 -17.63 0.45 -3.22
N PHE A 122 -16.37 0.60 -2.80
CA PHE A 122 -15.91 0.09 -1.52
C PHE A 122 -16.67 0.80 -0.39
N ARG A 123 -16.90 0.07 0.70
CA ARG A 123 -17.53 0.63 1.90
C ARG A 123 -16.55 0.72 3.04
N LEU A 124 -16.71 1.75 3.86
CA LEU A 124 -16.06 1.83 5.17
C LEU A 124 -16.63 0.73 6.07
N ASP A 125 -15.76 0.14 6.88
CA ASP A 125 -16.20 -0.77 7.94
C ASP A 125 -16.89 0.04 9.05
N ALA A 126 -17.75 -0.60 9.84
CA ALA A 126 -18.35 -0.01 11.03
C ALA A 126 -17.30 0.31 12.11
N PHE A 127 -16.15 -0.37 12.08
CA PHE A 127 -15.02 -0.10 12.97
C PHE A 127 -14.02 0.89 12.34
N ALA A 128 -13.70 1.95 13.08
CA ALA A 128 -12.66 2.92 12.73
C ALA A 128 -11.66 3.06 13.89
N ALA A 129 -10.37 3.01 13.55
CA ALA A 129 -9.29 3.33 14.48
C ALA A 129 -8.85 4.78 14.29
N VAL A 130 -8.53 5.48 15.39
CA VAL A 130 -7.98 6.83 15.35
C VAL A 130 -6.52 6.77 15.76
N PHE A 131 -5.64 7.22 14.87
CA PHE A 131 -4.22 7.36 15.13
C PHE A 131 -3.90 8.81 15.49
N MET A 132 -3.30 9.03 16.67
CA MET A 132 -3.07 10.37 17.22
C MET A 132 -1.60 10.55 17.59
N SER A 133 -1.10 11.76 17.40
CA SER A 133 0.26 12.16 17.77
C SER A 133 0.26 13.58 18.35
N ASP A 134 1.18 13.84 19.27
CA ASP A 134 1.43 15.19 19.80
C ASP A 134 2.33 16.02 18.87
N LYS A 135 2.90 15.40 17.83
CA LYS A 135 3.80 16.04 16.85
C LYS A 135 3.45 15.64 15.42
N PRO A 136 3.61 16.54 14.44
CA PRO A 136 3.57 16.17 13.03
C PRO A 136 4.71 15.21 12.70
N PHE A 137 4.42 14.14 11.97
CA PHE A 137 5.42 13.24 11.41
C PHE A 137 4.81 12.44 10.26
N GLY A 138 5.65 12.05 9.31
CA GLY A 138 5.25 11.25 8.17
C GLY A 138 4.27 11.95 7.22
N GLN A 139 3.99 11.27 6.12
CA GLN A 139 3.09 11.68 5.06
C GLN A 139 2.03 10.59 4.92
N PHE A 140 1.03 10.60 5.79
CA PHE A 140 0.00 9.54 5.81
C PHE A 140 -1.00 9.64 4.65
N GLU A 141 -0.99 10.75 3.92
CA GLU A 141 -1.60 10.86 2.59
C GLU A 141 -0.91 9.95 1.56
N ASN A 142 0.35 9.54 1.82
CA ASN A 142 1.20 8.71 0.98
C ASN A 142 1.33 7.27 1.50
N TYR A 143 0.58 6.91 2.54
CA TYR A 143 0.68 5.62 3.23
C TYR A 143 -0.68 4.97 3.42
N ILE A 144 -0.74 3.65 3.28
CA ILE A 144 -1.85 2.78 3.71
C ILE A 144 -1.26 1.77 4.67
N ILE A 145 -1.86 1.66 5.84
CA ILE A 145 -1.33 0.84 6.93
C ILE A 145 -1.55 -0.64 6.61
N THR A 146 -0.70 -1.51 7.15
CA THR A 146 -0.94 -2.96 7.11
C THR A 146 -2.24 -3.31 7.84
N SER A 147 -3.00 -4.30 7.35
CA SER A 147 -4.02 -4.96 8.16
C SER A 147 -3.46 -6.22 8.85
N PRO A 148 -3.79 -6.51 10.12
CA PRO A 148 -4.24 -5.54 11.12
C PRO A 148 -3.18 -4.43 11.36
N PRO A 149 -3.56 -3.28 11.95
CA PRO A 149 -2.69 -2.13 12.06
C PRO A 149 -1.62 -2.35 13.14
N PHE A 150 -0.38 -2.10 12.78
CA PHE A 150 0.73 -1.98 13.70
C PHE A 150 1.41 -0.63 13.49
N PHE A 151 1.67 0.08 14.58
CA PHE A 151 2.34 1.37 14.60
C PHE A 151 3.66 1.17 15.35
N PHE A 152 4.79 1.42 14.68
CA PHE A 152 6.15 1.22 15.21
C PHE A 152 6.90 2.54 15.20
#